data_AF-A0A1T5F0T3-F1
#
_entry.id   AF-A0A1T5F0T3-F1
#
_cell.length_a   1.000
_cell.length_b   1.000
_cell.length_c   1.000
_cell.angle_alpha   90.00
_cell.angle_beta   90.00
_cell.angle_gamma   90.00
#
_symmetry.space_group_name_H-M   'P 1'
#
loop_
_entity.id
_entity.type
_entity.pdbx_description
1 polymer ?
#
loop_
_entity_poly.entity_id
_entity_poly.type
_entity_poly.pdbx_seq_one_letter_code
_entity_poly.pdbx_strand_id
1 'polypeptide(L)'
;MTLPEDILHFVWRYRLYSTRHVLTVSGKTVTVLDAGMYNRDAGPDFLGARIRIGDTEWAGNVEIHVRASDWDVHRHQFDRAYNNVILHVVYEYDRAIKREDGIPPETLELGPLVPKNILGRYRELMAGRHWIPCERRIHAVPSFQLSQWLSRLVIERLERRVSAVFDLLTQQKGDWEETCYIWMARSFGFKVNAQAFEQLARSLPRGVVAKHKDHPAAVEALFFGQAGMLERVNFSDDYPRMLQQEYGYLRKLHALTPVDATVWKFMRIRPANFPTMRIAQFAALCQYAVHLFSAIIDNKEVAVLKAWFDKLPVHPYWQRHYRFDTPAPAHSNQLGAQAIDVLLINAITGILFAYGKYIGKEAYLYRAIALLEHLKAEDNAVIRRFSALGVHAEQAADSQALLQMKAYYCDRKKCLDCGVGLQLIKTMRDGKADSSLF
;
A
#
# COMPACT_ATOMS: atom_id res chain seq x y z
N MET A 1 4.39 8.01 31.40
CA MET A 1 4.74 7.38 30.11
C MET A 1 6.22 7.60 29.93
N THR A 2 7.00 6.52 29.84
CA THR A 2 8.44 6.58 29.53
C THR A 2 8.63 7.21 28.15
N LEU A 3 9.71 7.98 27.98
CA LEU A 3 10.03 8.63 26.71
C LEU A 3 10.63 7.57 25.76
N PRO A 4 10.02 7.27 24.60
CA PRO A 4 10.62 6.31 23.65
C PRO A 4 11.80 6.94 22.92
N GLU A 5 12.87 6.19 22.66
CA GLU A 5 14.05 6.68 21.90
C GLU A 5 13.71 7.15 20.49
N ASP A 6 12.70 6.54 19.85
CA ASP A 6 12.21 6.94 18.53
C ASP A 6 11.92 8.45 18.43
N ILE A 7 11.42 9.10 19.51
CA ILE A 7 11.18 10.55 19.48
C ILE A 7 12.49 11.34 19.51
N LEU A 8 13.54 10.83 20.16
CA LEU A 8 14.86 11.44 20.20
C LEU A 8 15.54 11.31 18.84
N HIS A 9 15.43 10.14 18.20
CA HIS A 9 15.88 9.94 16.81
C HIS A 9 15.20 10.94 15.88
N PHE A 10 13.89 11.11 16.04
CA PHE A 10 13.11 12.06 15.27
C PHE A 10 13.54 13.52 15.53
N VAL A 11 13.75 13.90 16.79
CA VAL A 11 14.23 15.24 17.19
C VAL A 11 15.62 15.51 16.61
N TRP A 12 16.54 14.55 16.68
CA TRP A 12 17.88 14.64 16.12
C TRP A 12 17.84 14.80 14.60
N ARG A 13 17.20 13.86 13.91
CA ARG A 13 17.10 13.80 12.44
C ARG A 13 16.58 15.09 11.83
N TYR A 14 15.55 15.67 12.44
CA TYR A 14 14.89 16.89 11.94
C TYR A 14 15.35 18.17 12.64
N ARG A 15 16.38 18.09 13.50
CA ARG A 15 16.96 19.20 14.27
C ARG A 15 15.91 20.00 15.05
N LEU A 16 14.99 19.29 15.72
CA LEU A 16 13.87 19.88 16.46
C LEU A 16 14.26 20.26 17.91
N TYR A 17 15.41 20.89 18.06
CA TYR A 17 15.98 21.36 19.32
C TYR A 17 16.62 22.74 19.12
N SER A 18 16.84 23.48 20.20
CA SER A 18 17.54 24.76 20.12
C SER A 18 18.95 24.55 19.58
N THR A 19 19.28 25.17 18.45
CA THR A 19 20.60 25.13 17.83
C THR A 19 21.52 26.27 18.29
N ARG A 20 21.02 27.16 19.15
CA ARG A 20 21.82 28.26 19.72
C ARG A 20 22.61 27.75 20.91
N HIS A 21 23.93 27.99 20.90
CA HIS A 21 24.84 27.64 21.99
C HIS A 21 24.72 26.17 22.46
N VAL A 22 24.72 25.24 21.51
CA VAL A 22 24.74 23.80 21.80
C VAL A 22 26.13 23.44 22.30
N LEU A 23 26.21 22.95 23.55
CA LEU A 23 27.45 22.51 24.18
C LEU A 23 27.37 21.02 24.51
N THR A 24 28.48 20.30 24.40
CA THR A 24 28.62 18.98 25.01
C THR A 24 28.70 19.10 26.52
N VAL A 25 28.55 17.97 27.22
CA VAL A 25 28.76 17.88 28.68
C VAL A 25 30.18 18.34 29.08
N SER A 26 31.18 18.20 28.19
CA SER A 26 32.55 18.68 28.42
C SER A 26 32.73 20.19 28.14
N GLY A 27 31.66 20.90 27.75
CA GLY A 27 31.67 22.33 27.47
C GLY A 27 32.12 22.71 26.05
N LYS A 28 32.29 21.75 25.14
CA LYS A 28 32.69 22.02 23.75
C LYS A 28 31.49 22.42 22.92
N THR A 29 31.67 23.40 22.03
CA THR A 29 30.62 23.82 21.09
C THR A 29 30.30 22.71 20.10
N VAL A 30 29.02 22.50 19.78
CA VAL A 30 28.55 21.51 18.81
C VAL A 30 27.82 22.20 17.67
N THR A 31 28.27 21.97 16.44
CA THR A 31 27.56 22.38 15.22
C THR A 31 27.33 21.17 14.33
N VAL A 32 26.07 20.78 14.15
CA VAL A 32 25.69 19.66 13.29
C VAL A 32 25.67 20.14 11.83
N LEU A 33 26.64 19.71 11.03
CA LEU A 33 26.71 20.01 9.60
C LEU A 33 25.79 19.03 8.84
N ASP A 34 25.89 17.75 9.16
CA ASP A 34 25.01 16.67 8.71
C ASP A 34 24.66 15.76 9.91
N ALA A 35 23.37 15.45 10.08
CA ALA A 35 22.90 14.59 11.18
C ALA A 35 23.20 13.10 10.93
N GLY A 36 23.59 12.74 9.70
CA GLY A 36 23.82 11.36 9.28
C GLY A 36 22.56 10.68 8.76
N MET A 37 22.75 9.48 8.21
CA MET A 37 21.66 8.63 7.72
C MET A 37 21.08 7.81 8.87
N TYR A 38 19.77 7.92 9.08
CA TYR A 38 19.07 7.15 10.12
C TYR A 38 19.15 5.64 9.81
N ASN A 39 19.80 4.90 10.70
CA ASN A 39 19.99 3.46 10.62
C ASN A 39 18.79 2.73 11.26
N ARG A 40 18.33 1.67 10.62
CA ARG A 40 17.30 0.76 11.19
C ARG A 40 17.80 -0.67 11.32
N ASP A 41 19.05 -0.90 10.94
CA ASP A 41 19.74 -2.17 11.02
C ASP A 41 20.70 -2.14 12.21
N ALA A 42 21.53 -3.18 12.35
CA ALA A 42 22.49 -3.26 13.45
C ALA A 42 23.54 -2.13 13.42
N GLY A 43 24.03 -1.76 14.59
CA GLY A 43 25.03 -0.70 14.78
C GLY A 43 24.40 0.62 15.20
N PRO A 44 25.16 1.73 15.16
CA PRO A 44 24.71 3.01 15.71
C PRO A 44 23.49 3.60 15.01
N ASP A 45 22.73 4.43 15.72
CA ASP A 45 21.46 4.99 15.25
C ASP A 45 21.57 5.85 13.99
N PHE A 46 22.66 6.60 13.84
CA PHE A 46 22.91 7.41 12.65
C PHE A 46 24.32 7.19 12.11
N LEU A 47 24.41 6.89 10.82
CA LEU A 47 25.67 6.59 10.15
C LEU A 47 26.17 7.80 9.36
N GLY A 48 27.48 8.05 9.41
CA GLY A 48 28.15 9.03 8.57
C GLY A 48 27.73 10.49 8.82
N ALA A 49 27.41 10.85 10.05
CA ALA A 49 27.18 12.22 10.46
C ALA A 49 28.45 13.08 10.33
N ARG A 50 28.27 14.39 10.10
CA ARG A 50 29.36 15.39 10.07
C ARG A 50 29.07 16.46 11.11
N ILE A 51 29.92 16.54 12.13
CA ILE A 51 29.68 17.40 13.29
C ILE A 51 30.97 18.11 13.65
N ARG A 52 30.90 19.44 13.81
CA ARG A 52 31.99 20.21 14.40
C ARG A 52 31.84 20.24 15.90
N ILE A 53 32.85 19.74 16.62
CA ILE A 53 32.91 19.72 18.09
C ILE A 53 34.16 20.49 18.53
N GLY A 54 33.98 21.65 19.16
CA GLY A 54 35.05 22.63 19.35
C GLY A 54 35.57 23.11 17.98
N ASP A 55 36.88 23.03 17.77
CA ASP A 55 37.53 23.45 16.52
C ASP A 55 37.70 22.31 15.50
N THR A 56 37.31 21.08 15.85
CA THR A 56 37.50 19.89 15.02
C THR A 56 36.21 19.48 14.34
N GLU A 57 36.28 19.24 13.03
CA GLU A 57 35.20 18.60 12.28
C GLU A 57 35.39 17.09 12.27
N TRP A 58 34.38 16.38 12.75
CA TRP A 58 34.34 14.93 12.86
C TRP A 58 33.40 14.34 11.80
N ALA A 59 33.80 13.20 11.23
CA ALA A 59 32.95 12.36 10.41
C ALA A 59 32.85 10.98 11.08
N GLY A 60 31.65 10.54 11.40
CA GLY A 60 31.43 9.29 12.13
C GLY A 60 29.98 9.06 12.48
N ASN A 61 29.71 8.25 13.49
CA ASN A 61 28.36 7.83 13.84
C ASN A 61 27.82 8.59 15.05
N VAL A 62 26.49 8.62 15.17
CA VAL A 62 25.80 9.17 16.35
C VAL A 62 24.95 8.07 16.96
N GLU A 63 25.04 7.96 18.28
CA GLU A 63 24.23 7.05 19.07
C GLU A 63 23.31 7.84 19.97
N ILE A 64 22.07 7.39 20.15
CA ILE A 64 21.05 8.13 20.88
C ILE A 64 20.37 7.24 21.92
N HIS A 65 20.33 7.73 23.16
CA HIS A 65 19.66 7.03 24.25
C HIS A 65 18.77 7.97 25.07
N VAL A 66 17.83 7.42 25.86
CA VAL A 66 17.13 8.24 26.86
C VAL A 66 18.11 8.69 27.93
N ARG A 67 18.89 7.76 28.49
CA ARG A 67 19.90 8.02 29.51
C ARG A 67 21.28 7.64 29.02
N ALA A 68 22.30 8.31 29.54
CA ALA A 68 23.68 7.92 29.26
C ALA A 68 23.97 6.48 29.71
N SER A 69 23.41 6.06 30.86
CA SER A 69 23.53 4.69 31.37
C SER A 69 23.05 3.59 30.43
N ASP A 70 22.15 3.90 29.48
CA ASP A 70 21.58 2.90 28.57
C ASP A 70 22.66 2.34 27.62
N TRP A 71 23.76 3.08 27.43
CA TRP A 71 24.97 2.58 26.76
C TRP A 71 25.46 1.26 27.36
N ASP A 72 25.51 1.19 28.69
CA ASP A 72 25.98 0.00 29.42
C ASP A 72 24.93 -1.12 29.39
N VAL A 73 23.64 -0.74 29.41
CA VAL A 73 22.50 -1.67 29.35
C VAL A 73 22.49 -2.40 28.01
N HIS A 74 22.73 -1.68 26.92
CA HIS A 74 22.82 -2.23 25.57
C HIS A 74 24.17 -2.88 25.25
N ARG A 75 25.11 -2.87 26.22
CA ARG A 75 26.43 -3.52 26.13
C ARG A 75 27.38 -2.91 25.08
N HIS A 76 27.18 -1.65 24.70
CA HIS A 76 28.01 -0.97 23.70
C HIS A 76 29.46 -0.75 24.17
N GLN A 77 29.71 -0.72 25.48
CA GLN A 77 31.05 -0.72 26.08
C GLN A 77 31.89 -1.97 25.76
N PHE A 78 31.28 -3.01 25.17
CA PHE A 78 31.98 -4.21 24.72
C PHE A 78 31.90 -4.40 23.19
N ASP A 79 31.32 -3.44 22.46
CA ASP A 79 31.08 -3.55 21.03
C ASP A 79 31.91 -2.55 20.24
N ARG A 80 32.89 -3.09 19.51
CA ARG A 80 33.80 -2.33 18.65
C ARG A 80 33.08 -1.54 17.55
N ALA A 81 31.87 -1.94 17.14
CA ALA A 81 31.08 -1.20 16.15
C ALA A 81 30.75 0.23 16.60
N TYR A 82 30.75 0.49 17.92
CA TYR A 82 30.44 1.78 18.51
C TYR A 82 31.68 2.65 18.74
N ASN A 83 32.90 2.15 18.48
CA ASN A 83 34.13 2.95 18.60
C ASN A 83 34.18 4.13 17.62
N ASN A 84 33.38 4.10 16.53
CA ASN A 84 33.23 5.20 15.59
C ASN A 84 32.10 6.19 15.95
N VAL A 85 31.51 6.07 17.15
CA VAL A 85 30.54 7.05 17.65
C VAL A 85 31.29 8.32 18.05
N ILE A 86 31.07 9.39 17.27
CA ILE A 86 31.69 10.71 17.45
C ILE A 86 30.89 11.61 18.38
N LEU A 87 29.59 11.31 18.55
CA LEU A 87 28.71 12.01 19.47
C LEU A 87 27.69 11.03 20.04
N HIS A 88 27.61 10.93 21.36
CA HIS A 88 26.53 10.27 22.07
C HIS A 88 25.49 11.33 22.44
N VAL A 89 24.25 11.15 22.03
CA VAL A 89 23.15 12.09 22.26
C VAL A 89 22.21 11.47 23.28
N VAL A 90 21.95 12.15 24.38
CA VAL A 90 21.08 11.62 25.44
C VAL A 90 19.99 12.60 25.79
N TYR A 91 18.81 12.12 26.20
CA TYR A 91 17.82 13.02 26.77
C TYR A 91 18.25 13.53 28.15
N GLU A 92 18.81 12.65 28.98
CA GLU A 92 19.31 12.92 30.33
C GLU A 92 20.73 12.37 30.47
N TYR A 93 21.68 13.22 30.88
CA TYR A 93 23.04 12.77 31.19
C TYR A 93 23.13 12.38 32.67
N ASP A 94 23.00 11.09 32.96
CA ASP A 94 22.99 10.57 34.33
C ASP A 94 24.34 10.02 34.82
N ARG A 95 25.23 9.65 33.89
CA ARG A 95 26.60 9.19 34.21
C ARG A 95 27.56 9.27 33.05
N ALA A 96 28.85 9.21 33.35
CA ALA A 96 29.89 8.97 32.35
C ALA A 96 29.88 7.51 31.87
N ILE A 97 30.13 7.34 30.57
CA ILE A 97 30.25 6.06 29.89
C ILE A 97 31.53 6.01 29.07
N LYS A 98 31.94 4.82 28.65
CA LYS A 98 33.12 4.59 27.83
C LYS A 98 32.77 3.64 26.69
N ARG A 99 33.36 3.87 25.53
CA ARG A 99 33.34 2.89 24.45
C ARG A 99 34.26 1.71 24.80
N GLU A 100 34.28 0.71 23.93
CA GLU A 100 35.13 -0.47 24.10
C GLU A 100 36.62 -0.12 24.13
N ASP A 101 37.05 0.89 23.36
CA ASP A 101 38.43 1.42 23.39
C ASP A 101 38.80 2.18 24.68
N GLY A 102 37.88 2.27 25.65
CA GLY A 102 38.06 2.97 26.93
C GLY A 102 37.93 4.50 26.84
N ILE A 103 37.71 5.06 25.65
CA ILE A 103 37.57 6.49 25.43
C ILE A 103 36.09 6.88 25.63
N PRO A 104 35.79 7.93 26.40
CA PRO A 104 34.43 8.47 26.48
C PRO A 104 34.08 9.20 25.18
N PRO A 105 32.94 8.92 24.54
CA PRO A 105 32.45 9.74 23.44
C PRO A 105 32.02 11.12 23.96
N GLU A 106 32.18 12.16 23.14
CA GLU A 106 31.57 13.44 23.44
C GLU A 106 30.06 13.27 23.56
N THR A 107 29.47 13.86 24.60
CA THR A 107 28.05 13.65 24.91
C THR A 107 27.27 14.94 24.82
N LEU A 108 26.14 14.94 24.11
CA LEU A 108 25.19 16.04 24.04
C LEU A 108 23.92 15.69 24.82
N GLU A 109 23.58 16.50 25.81
CA GLU A 109 22.31 16.40 26.53
C GLU A 109 21.21 17.19 25.81
N LEU A 110 20.29 16.49 25.16
CA LEU A 110 19.17 17.07 24.41
C LEU A 110 18.05 17.60 25.30
N GLY A 111 17.80 17.00 26.47
CA GLY A 111 16.61 17.30 27.28
C GLY A 111 16.33 18.80 27.48
N PRO A 112 17.32 19.60 27.89
CA PRO A 112 17.18 21.05 28.04
C PRO A 112 16.97 21.80 26.71
N LEU A 113 17.42 21.23 25.60
CA LEU A 113 17.39 21.84 24.27
C LEU A 113 16.09 21.54 23.50
N VAL A 114 15.37 20.46 23.85
CA VAL A 114 14.12 20.10 23.19
C VAL A 114 12.96 20.97 23.70
N PRO A 115 12.28 21.72 22.81
CA PRO A 115 11.12 22.49 23.19
C PRO A 115 9.99 21.59 23.74
N LYS A 116 9.41 21.99 24.89
CA LYS A 116 8.36 21.20 25.58
C LYS A 116 7.15 20.88 24.70
N ASN A 117 6.81 21.76 23.75
CA ASN A 117 5.70 21.56 22.82
C ASN A 117 5.93 20.40 21.84
N ILE A 118 7.18 20.10 21.46
CA ILE A 118 7.49 18.97 20.56
C ILE A 118 7.09 17.65 21.23
N LEU A 119 7.57 17.42 22.46
CA LEU A 119 7.23 16.22 23.23
C LEU A 119 5.75 16.17 23.60
N GLY A 120 5.16 17.32 23.95
CA GLY A 120 3.73 17.43 24.25
C GLY A 120 2.87 16.97 23.08
N ARG A 121 3.13 17.47 21.87
CA ARG A 121 2.37 17.10 20.67
C ARG A 121 2.56 15.65 20.26
N TYR A 122 3.78 15.12 20.37
CA TYR A 122 4.00 13.69 20.16
C TYR A 122 3.13 12.86 21.11
N ARG A 123 3.14 13.20 22.41
CA ARG A 123 2.30 12.51 23.41
C ARG A 123 0.82 12.63 23.09
N GLU A 124 0.33 13.80 22.69
CA GLU A 124 -1.07 14.01 22.27
C GLU A 124 -1.46 13.10 21.12
N LEU A 125 -0.63 13.04 20.06
CA LEU A 125 -0.87 12.16 18.90
C LEU A 125 -0.91 10.69 19.32
N MET A 126 0.01 10.26 20.19
CA MET A 126 0.14 8.84 20.57
C MET A 126 -0.90 8.39 21.60
N ALA A 127 -1.30 9.27 22.53
CA ALA A 127 -2.24 8.98 23.59
C ALA A 127 -3.71 8.99 23.11
N GLY A 128 -4.00 9.68 22.00
CA GLY A 128 -5.34 9.76 21.44
C GLY A 128 -5.95 8.39 21.14
N ARG A 129 -7.23 8.21 21.51
CA ARG A 129 -8.07 7.05 21.13
C ARG A 129 -8.97 7.37 19.93
N HIS A 130 -8.44 8.21 19.04
CA HIS A 130 -9.10 8.63 17.82
C HIS A 130 -8.96 7.57 16.72
N TRP A 131 -9.70 7.72 15.62
CA TRP A 131 -9.63 6.80 14.50
C TRP A 131 -8.33 6.89 13.71
N ILE A 132 -7.74 8.08 13.71
CA ILE A 132 -6.34 8.31 13.33
C ILE A 132 -5.67 9.18 14.40
N PRO A 133 -4.36 9.01 14.67
CA PRO A 133 -3.66 9.78 15.69
C PRO A 133 -3.80 11.31 15.54
N CYS A 134 -3.77 11.80 14.29
CA CYS A 134 -3.83 13.22 13.96
C CYS A 134 -5.26 13.78 13.76
N GLU A 135 -6.32 13.05 14.11
CA GLU A 135 -7.72 13.37 13.80
C GLU A 135 -8.09 14.84 14.09
N ARG A 136 -7.67 15.35 15.26
CA ARG A 136 -7.99 16.71 15.72
C ARG A 136 -7.19 17.82 15.04
N ARG A 137 -6.08 17.50 14.35
CA ARG A 137 -5.14 18.49 13.83
C ARG A 137 -4.82 18.32 12.35
N ILE A 138 -5.28 17.25 11.71
CA ILE A 138 -4.94 16.95 10.30
C ILE A 138 -5.33 18.08 9.34
N HIS A 139 -6.43 18.79 9.62
CA HIS A 139 -6.89 19.95 8.85
C HIS A 139 -5.94 21.15 8.92
N ALA A 140 -5.04 21.21 9.93
CA ALA A 140 -4.06 22.28 10.06
C ALA A 140 -2.81 22.05 9.20
N VAL A 141 -2.67 20.88 8.57
CA VAL A 141 -1.55 20.60 7.67
C VAL A 141 -1.78 21.31 6.34
N PRO A 142 -0.83 22.13 5.85
CA PRO A 142 -0.94 22.78 4.55
C PRO A 142 -1.21 21.78 3.42
N SER A 143 -2.15 22.10 2.53
CA SER A 143 -2.59 21.22 1.44
C SER A 143 -1.44 20.73 0.56
N PHE A 144 -0.46 21.60 0.27
CA PHE A 144 0.74 21.25 -0.49
C PHE A 144 1.56 20.13 0.17
N GLN A 145 1.77 20.20 1.49
CA GLN A 145 2.54 19.18 2.23
C GLN A 145 1.77 17.86 2.31
N LEU A 146 0.45 17.95 2.46
CA LEU A 146 -0.42 16.77 2.42
C LEU A 146 -0.35 16.11 1.04
N SER A 147 -0.47 16.89 -0.04
CA SER A 147 -0.35 16.39 -1.42
C SER A 147 0.99 15.70 -1.68
N GLN A 148 2.12 16.32 -1.30
CA GLN A 148 3.45 15.70 -1.41
C GLN A 148 3.53 14.36 -0.67
N TRP A 149 2.94 14.28 0.53
CA TRP A 149 2.92 13.05 1.30
C TRP A 149 2.05 11.99 0.63
N LEU A 150 0.88 12.36 0.12
CA LEU A 150 -0.01 11.44 -0.59
C LEU A 150 0.66 10.90 -1.87
N SER A 151 1.34 11.73 -2.67
CA SER A 151 2.08 11.29 -3.87
C SER A 151 3.11 10.21 -3.53
N ARG A 152 3.86 10.39 -2.44
CA ARG A 152 4.80 9.35 -1.96
C ARG A 152 4.08 8.07 -1.56
N LEU A 153 2.94 8.18 -0.88
CA LEU A 153 2.18 7.01 -0.42
C LEU A 153 1.53 6.22 -1.56
N VAL A 154 1.17 6.85 -2.68
CA VAL A 154 0.72 6.13 -3.88
C VAL A 154 1.81 5.21 -4.38
N ILE A 155 3.04 5.72 -4.53
CA ILE A 155 4.19 4.94 -5.00
C ILE A 155 4.47 3.79 -4.02
N GLU A 156 4.54 4.07 -2.72
CA GLU A 156 4.72 3.06 -1.68
C GLU A 156 3.64 1.96 -1.75
N ARG A 157 2.40 2.32 -2.08
CA ARG A 157 1.31 1.35 -2.29
C ARG A 157 1.57 0.44 -3.46
N LEU A 158 1.97 1.03 -4.58
CA LEU A 158 2.21 0.30 -5.83
C LEU A 158 3.37 -0.66 -5.64
N GLU A 159 4.46 -0.22 -5.02
CA GLU A 159 5.62 -1.08 -4.70
C GLU A 159 5.23 -2.27 -3.82
N ARG A 160 4.36 -2.08 -2.82
CA ARG A 160 3.83 -3.21 -2.02
C ARG A 160 2.99 -4.18 -2.85
N ARG A 161 2.20 -3.66 -3.80
CA ARG A 161 1.37 -4.50 -4.68
C ARG A 161 2.18 -5.26 -5.72
N VAL A 162 3.29 -4.68 -6.19
CA VAL A 162 4.20 -5.31 -7.16
C VAL A 162 4.73 -6.64 -6.65
N SER A 163 5.07 -6.74 -5.35
CA SER A 163 5.57 -7.98 -4.77
C SER A 163 4.64 -9.16 -5.06
N ALA A 164 3.33 -8.97 -4.89
CA ALA A 164 2.34 -10.02 -5.15
C ALA A 164 2.22 -10.38 -6.66
N VAL A 165 2.45 -9.41 -7.55
CA VAL A 165 2.47 -9.66 -9.01
C VAL A 165 3.74 -10.44 -9.39
N PHE A 166 4.89 -10.10 -8.81
CA PHE A 166 6.14 -10.83 -9.03
C PHE A 166 6.10 -12.25 -8.49
N ASP A 167 5.54 -12.45 -7.29
CA ASP A 167 5.33 -13.79 -6.75
C ASP A 167 4.46 -14.65 -7.69
N LEU A 168 3.41 -14.06 -8.25
CA LEU A 168 2.56 -14.72 -9.24
C LEU A 168 3.31 -15.00 -10.54
N LEU A 169 4.09 -14.05 -11.05
CA LEU A 169 4.91 -14.20 -12.26
C LEU A 169 5.93 -15.33 -12.13
N THR A 170 6.60 -15.43 -10.97
CA THR A 170 7.53 -16.52 -10.66
C THR A 170 6.81 -17.87 -10.69
N GLN A 171 5.61 -17.96 -10.11
CA GLN A 171 4.79 -19.18 -10.16
C GLN A 171 4.36 -19.54 -11.58
N GLN A 172 4.11 -18.54 -12.43
CA GLN A 172 3.81 -18.72 -13.86
C GLN A 172 5.07 -18.77 -14.74
N LYS A 173 6.25 -18.96 -14.15
CA LYS A 173 7.52 -19.15 -14.87
C LYS A 173 7.83 -18.02 -15.87
N GLY A 174 7.45 -16.79 -15.54
CA GLY A 174 7.67 -15.62 -16.40
C GLY A 174 6.59 -15.36 -17.45
N ASP A 175 5.51 -16.14 -17.50
CA ASP A 175 4.39 -15.89 -18.40
C ASP A 175 3.54 -14.71 -17.93
N TRP A 176 3.72 -13.57 -18.59
CA TRP A 176 2.98 -12.34 -18.31
C TRP A 176 1.50 -12.39 -18.73
N GLU A 177 1.13 -13.16 -19.75
CA GLU A 177 -0.27 -13.30 -20.17
C GLU A 177 -1.05 -14.12 -19.14
N GLU A 178 -0.50 -15.24 -18.67
CA GLU A 178 -1.12 -16.04 -17.61
C GLU A 178 -1.17 -15.27 -16.29
N THR A 179 -0.09 -14.57 -15.95
CA THR A 179 -0.03 -13.70 -14.76
C THR A 179 -1.10 -12.62 -14.81
N CYS A 180 -1.25 -11.94 -15.95
CA CYS A 180 -2.27 -10.91 -16.13
C CYS A 180 -3.68 -11.48 -16.07
N TYR A 181 -3.93 -12.65 -16.65
CA TYR A 181 -5.22 -13.35 -16.56
C TYR A 181 -5.61 -13.65 -15.11
N ILE A 182 -4.71 -14.26 -14.33
CA ILE A 182 -4.97 -14.58 -12.92
C ILE A 182 -5.14 -13.30 -12.08
N TRP A 183 -4.30 -12.28 -12.31
CA TRP A 183 -4.40 -11.00 -11.61
C TRP A 183 -5.69 -10.22 -11.92
N MET A 184 -6.13 -10.28 -13.18
CA MET A 184 -7.41 -9.71 -13.61
C MET A 184 -8.57 -10.45 -12.94
N ALA A 185 -8.57 -11.79 -12.94
CA ALA A 185 -9.58 -12.59 -12.26
C ALA A 185 -9.68 -12.22 -10.78
N ARG A 186 -8.54 -12.20 -10.06
CA ARG A 186 -8.47 -11.78 -8.66
C ARG A 186 -9.11 -10.41 -8.44
N SER A 187 -8.93 -9.48 -9.38
CA SER A 187 -9.51 -8.13 -9.30
C SER A 187 -11.03 -8.12 -9.51
N PHE A 188 -11.59 -8.99 -10.34
CA PHE A 188 -13.05 -9.20 -10.49
C PHE A 188 -13.72 -9.71 -9.20
N GLY A 189 -12.97 -10.39 -8.34
CA GLY A 189 -13.43 -10.79 -7.01
C GLY A 189 -13.53 -9.64 -5.99
N PHE A 190 -13.05 -8.44 -6.36
CA PHE A 190 -12.92 -7.28 -5.46
C PHE A 190 -12.31 -7.69 -4.11
N LYS A 191 -12.72 -7.07 -3.00
CA LYS A 191 -12.15 -7.42 -1.69
C LYS A 191 -12.60 -8.80 -1.17
N VAL A 192 -13.86 -9.17 -1.37
CA VAL A 192 -14.47 -10.30 -0.65
C VAL A 192 -14.17 -11.65 -1.30
N ASN A 193 -14.18 -11.71 -2.63
CA ASN A 193 -14.01 -12.92 -3.41
C ASN A 193 -12.70 -12.95 -4.22
N ALA A 194 -11.76 -12.01 -4.00
CA ALA A 194 -10.48 -11.97 -4.73
C ALA A 194 -9.74 -13.32 -4.75
N GLN A 195 -9.61 -13.96 -3.58
CA GLN A 195 -8.92 -15.24 -3.49
C GLN A 195 -9.68 -16.37 -4.19
N ALA A 196 -11.02 -16.38 -4.13
CA ALA A 196 -11.84 -17.37 -4.82
C ALA A 196 -11.70 -17.23 -6.35
N PHE A 197 -11.71 -16.00 -6.86
CA PHE A 197 -11.44 -15.75 -8.28
C PHE A 197 -10.02 -16.12 -8.71
N GLU A 198 -9.02 -15.89 -7.86
CA GLU A 198 -7.66 -16.33 -8.14
C GLU A 198 -7.58 -17.87 -8.21
N GLN A 199 -8.22 -18.58 -7.28
CA GLN A 199 -8.30 -20.04 -7.30
C GLN A 199 -9.00 -20.54 -8.57
N LEU A 200 -10.11 -19.91 -8.97
CA LEU A 200 -10.81 -20.21 -10.22
C LEU A 200 -9.86 -20.07 -11.42
N ALA A 201 -9.19 -18.93 -11.57
CA ALA A 201 -8.28 -18.70 -12.70
C ALA A 201 -7.10 -19.67 -12.72
N ARG A 202 -6.52 -20.01 -11.55
CA ARG A 202 -5.46 -21.02 -11.45
C ARG A 202 -5.94 -22.42 -11.82
N SER A 203 -7.20 -22.76 -11.50
CA SER A 203 -7.80 -24.04 -11.86
C SER A 203 -8.19 -24.12 -13.34
N LEU A 204 -8.28 -22.99 -14.04
CA LEU A 204 -8.70 -22.89 -15.44
C LEU A 204 -7.65 -22.08 -16.23
N PRO A 205 -6.55 -22.74 -16.69
CA PRO A 205 -5.48 -22.05 -17.41
C PRO A 205 -6.00 -21.28 -18.62
N ARG A 206 -5.47 -20.09 -18.87
CA ARG A 206 -5.92 -19.21 -19.97
C ARG A 206 -5.89 -19.91 -21.32
N GLY A 207 -4.88 -20.77 -21.56
CA GLY A 207 -4.74 -21.54 -22.80
C GLY A 207 -5.91 -22.48 -23.08
N VAL A 208 -6.61 -22.98 -22.04
CA VAL A 208 -7.83 -23.79 -22.22
C VAL A 208 -8.98 -22.90 -22.68
N VAL A 209 -9.17 -21.74 -22.02
CA VAL A 209 -10.22 -20.77 -22.38
C VAL A 209 -10.03 -20.26 -23.82
N ALA A 210 -8.79 -19.95 -24.20
CA ALA A 210 -8.45 -19.44 -25.52
C ALA A 210 -8.83 -20.39 -26.67
N LYS A 211 -8.77 -21.71 -26.45
CA LYS A 211 -9.18 -22.73 -27.44
C LYS A 211 -10.67 -22.67 -27.78
N HIS A 212 -11.49 -22.11 -26.88
CA HIS A 212 -12.95 -22.06 -26.99
C HIS A 212 -13.50 -20.64 -27.15
N LYS A 213 -12.63 -19.63 -27.36
CA LYS A 213 -13.02 -18.21 -27.39
C LYS A 213 -14.19 -17.90 -28.34
N ASP A 214 -14.27 -18.63 -29.46
CA ASP A 214 -15.29 -18.41 -30.49
C ASP A 214 -16.64 -19.11 -30.16
N HIS A 215 -16.73 -19.78 -29.01
CA HIS A 215 -17.92 -20.49 -28.53
C HIS A 215 -18.33 -19.96 -27.13
N PRO A 216 -19.20 -18.93 -27.06
CA PRO A 216 -19.58 -18.29 -25.79
C PRO A 216 -20.08 -19.27 -24.71
N ALA A 217 -20.94 -20.21 -25.10
CA ALA A 217 -21.50 -21.20 -24.19
C ALA A 217 -20.42 -22.11 -23.57
N ALA A 218 -19.39 -22.50 -24.35
CA ALA A 218 -18.29 -23.32 -23.87
C ALA A 218 -17.40 -22.55 -22.88
N VAL A 219 -17.12 -21.27 -23.14
CA VAL A 219 -16.37 -20.41 -22.22
C VAL A 219 -17.12 -20.24 -20.91
N GLU A 220 -18.41 -19.92 -20.96
CA GLU A 220 -19.25 -19.80 -19.76
C GLU A 220 -19.33 -21.13 -18.99
N ALA A 221 -19.47 -22.25 -19.69
CA ALA A 221 -19.49 -23.59 -19.09
C ALA A 221 -18.16 -23.91 -18.37
N LEU A 222 -17.01 -23.57 -18.97
CA LEU A 222 -15.70 -23.71 -18.33
C LEU A 222 -15.62 -22.90 -17.04
N PHE A 223 -16.01 -21.63 -17.06
CA PHE A 223 -15.90 -20.76 -15.89
C PHE A 223 -16.85 -21.15 -14.77
N PHE A 224 -18.14 -21.37 -15.06
CA PHE A 224 -19.11 -21.78 -14.04
C PHE A 224 -18.88 -23.21 -13.55
N GLY A 225 -18.45 -24.10 -14.44
CA GLY A 225 -18.08 -25.46 -14.10
C GLY A 225 -16.86 -25.49 -13.18
N GLN A 226 -15.76 -24.81 -13.56
CA GLN A 226 -14.57 -24.72 -12.72
C GLN A 226 -14.79 -23.96 -11.43
N ALA A 227 -15.79 -23.08 -11.36
CA ALA A 227 -16.23 -22.46 -10.12
C ALA A 227 -17.00 -23.42 -9.19
N GLY A 228 -17.24 -24.67 -9.60
CA GLY A 228 -18.05 -25.65 -8.87
C GLY A 228 -19.55 -25.33 -8.88
N MET A 229 -19.99 -24.34 -9.67
CA MET A 229 -21.37 -23.85 -9.66
C MET A 229 -22.32 -24.68 -10.52
N LEU A 230 -21.81 -25.66 -11.27
CA LEU A 230 -22.59 -26.57 -12.12
C LEU A 230 -22.68 -28.00 -11.57
N GLU A 231 -22.22 -28.24 -10.34
CA GLU A 231 -22.25 -29.58 -9.70
C GLU A 231 -23.64 -29.98 -9.15
N ARG A 232 -24.62 -29.06 -9.17
CA ARG A 232 -25.99 -29.34 -8.71
C ARG A 232 -26.69 -30.31 -9.68
N VAL A 233 -27.29 -31.37 -9.14
CA VAL A 233 -27.91 -32.45 -9.95
C VAL A 233 -29.09 -31.99 -10.81
N ASN A 234 -29.93 -31.06 -10.32
CA ASN A 234 -31.17 -30.68 -11.01
C ASN A 234 -31.32 -29.15 -11.10
N PHE A 235 -30.99 -28.60 -12.27
CA PHE A 235 -31.34 -27.22 -12.63
C PHE A 235 -32.72 -27.16 -13.29
N SER A 236 -33.48 -26.10 -12.97
CA SER A 236 -34.84 -25.90 -13.48
C SER A 236 -34.84 -25.13 -14.80
N ASP A 237 -33.95 -24.15 -14.94
CA ASP A 237 -33.80 -23.34 -16.15
C ASP A 237 -32.99 -24.08 -17.23
N ASP A 238 -33.28 -23.79 -18.51
CA ASP A 238 -32.58 -24.40 -19.65
C ASP A 238 -31.10 -24.01 -19.74
N TYR A 239 -30.79 -22.75 -19.46
CA TYR A 239 -29.44 -22.19 -19.57
C TYR A 239 -28.41 -22.92 -18.69
N PRO A 240 -28.59 -23.07 -17.36
CA PRO A 240 -27.65 -23.83 -16.53
C PRO A 240 -27.58 -25.32 -16.87
N ARG A 241 -28.67 -25.95 -17.34
CA ARG A 241 -28.63 -27.34 -17.84
C ARG A 241 -27.72 -27.48 -19.06
N MET A 242 -27.85 -26.55 -20.01
CA MET A 242 -26.99 -26.49 -21.20
C MET A 242 -25.52 -26.33 -20.80
N LEU A 243 -25.21 -25.38 -19.88
CA LEU A 243 -23.83 -25.19 -19.40
C LEU A 243 -23.29 -26.43 -18.69
N GLN A 244 -24.11 -27.12 -17.89
CA GLN A 244 -23.70 -28.33 -17.19
C GLN A 244 -23.34 -29.46 -18.15
N GLN A 245 -24.15 -29.68 -19.20
CA GLN A 245 -23.87 -30.68 -20.23
C GLN A 245 -22.56 -30.37 -20.97
N GLU A 246 -22.38 -29.12 -21.39
CA GLU A 246 -21.18 -28.66 -22.10
C GLU A 246 -19.92 -28.81 -21.22
N TYR A 247 -20.00 -28.39 -19.96
CA TYR A 247 -18.89 -28.52 -19.01
C TYR A 247 -18.55 -29.99 -18.75
N GLY A 248 -19.53 -30.90 -18.70
CA GLY A 248 -19.29 -32.34 -18.52
C GLY A 248 -18.37 -32.93 -19.60
N TYR A 249 -18.49 -32.47 -20.84
CA TYR A 249 -17.58 -32.82 -21.93
C TYR A 249 -16.21 -32.15 -21.76
N LEU A 250 -16.19 -30.83 -21.58
CA LEU A 250 -14.95 -30.04 -21.51
C LEU A 250 -14.07 -30.41 -20.30
N ARG A 251 -14.68 -30.75 -19.17
CA ARG A 251 -14.00 -31.22 -17.96
C ARG A 251 -13.20 -32.49 -18.24
N LYS A 252 -13.78 -33.45 -18.97
CA LYS A 252 -13.09 -34.68 -19.37
C LYS A 252 -12.00 -34.39 -20.41
N LEU A 253 -12.31 -33.57 -21.40
CA LEU A 253 -11.39 -33.22 -22.50
C LEU A 253 -10.09 -32.58 -21.99
N HIS A 254 -10.19 -31.69 -20.99
CA HIS A 254 -9.04 -30.96 -20.44
C HIS A 254 -8.59 -31.46 -19.06
N ALA A 255 -9.09 -32.62 -18.60
CA ALA A 255 -8.81 -33.22 -17.30
C ALA A 255 -8.94 -32.22 -16.12
N LEU A 256 -10.03 -31.44 -16.12
CA LEU A 256 -10.23 -30.35 -15.18
C LEU A 256 -10.78 -30.84 -13.84
N THR A 257 -10.31 -30.20 -12.77
CA THR A 257 -10.86 -30.35 -11.42
C THR A 257 -11.42 -29.00 -10.97
N PRO A 258 -12.73 -28.91 -10.66
CA PRO A 258 -13.34 -27.66 -10.23
C PRO A 258 -12.91 -27.29 -8.82
N VAL A 259 -12.96 -25.99 -8.50
CA VAL A 259 -12.84 -25.53 -7.11
C VAL A 259 -14.12 -25.85 -6.34
N ASP A 260 -14.00 -25.95 -5.02
CA ASP A 260 -15.15 -26.16 -4.15
C ASP A 260 -16.08 -24.93 -4.17
N ALA A 261 -17.38 -25.13 -4.42
CA ALA A 261 -18.34 -24.04 -4.50
C ALA A 261 -18.49 -23.22 -3.20
N THR A 262 -18.10 -23.77 -2.05
CA THR A 262 -18.18 -23.11 -0.73
C THR A 262 -17.20 -21.94 -0.58
N VAL A 263 -16.19 -21.82 -1.45
CA VAL A 263 -15.25 -20.68 -1.43
C VAL A 263 -15.94 -19.37 -1.79
N TRP A 264 -17.08 -19.42 -2.48
CA TRP A 264 -17.81 -18.26 -2.96
C TRP A 264 -18.68 -17.62 -1.87
N LYS A 265 -18.38 -16.36 -1.56
CA LYS A 265 -19.10 -15.59 -0.56
C LYS A 265 -20.16 -14.73 -1.21
N PHE A 266 -21.41 -14.87 -0.76
CA PHE A 266 -22.54 -14.05 -1.20
C PHE A 266 -23.06 -13.10 -0.10
N MET A 267 -22.74 -13.35 1.17
CA MET A 267 -23.25 -12.57 2.29
C MET A 267 -22.61 -11.17 2.35
N ARG A 268 -23.41 -10.14 2.69
CA ARG A 268 -22.99 -8.73 2.81
C ARG A 268 -22.45 -8.12 1.50
N ILE A 269 -22.90 -8.64 0.37
CA ILE A 269 -22.59 -8.15 -0.97
C ILE A 269 -23.91 -7.76 -1.64
N ARG A 270 -23.91 -6.67 -2.43
CA ARG A 270 -25.07 -6.31 -3.26
C ARG A 270 -25.25 -7.35 -4.37
N PRO A 271 -26.47 -7.72 -4.78
CA PRO A 271 -26.70 -8.76 -5.79
C PRO A 271 -25.91 -8.57 -7.10
N ALA A 272 -25.79 -7.34 -7.59
CA ALA A 272 -24.98 -7.01 -8.77
C ALA A 272 -23.47 -7.31 -8.63
N ASN A 273 -22.97 -7.51 -7.41
CA ASN A 273 -21.59 -7.88 -7.10
C ASN A 273 -21.44 -9.36 -6.72
N PHE A 274 -22.48 -10.17 -6.85
CA PHE A 274 -22.38 -11.60 -6.56
C PHE A 274 -21.34 -12.29 -7.47
N PRO A 275 -20.64 -13.32 -6.95
CA PRO A 275 -19.69 -14.11 -7.72
C PRO A 275 -20.20 -14.57 -9.08
N THR A 276 -21.45 -15.05 -9.15
CA THR A 276 -22.12 -15.48 -10.38
C THR A 276 -22.11 -14.41 -11.47
N MET A 277 -22.52 -13.17 -11.14
CA MET A 277 -22.49 -12.04 -12.07
C MET A 277 -21.06 -11.70 -12.50
N ARG A 278 -20.13 -11.68 -11.55
CA ARG A 278 -18.73 -11.32 -11.82
C ARG A 278 -18.01 -12.39 -12.63
N ILE A 279 -18.34 -13.67 -12.45
CA ILE A 279 -17.85 -14.79 -13.27
C ILE A 279 -18.40 -14.65 -14.70
N ALA A 280 -19.70 -14.39 -14.87
CA ALA A 280 -20.29 -14.20 -16.20
C ALA A 280 -19.60 -13.07 -16.99
N GLN A 281 -19.35 -11.94 -16.32
CA GLN A 281 -18.65 -10.80 -16.93
C GLN A 281 -17.18 -11.09 -17.19
N PHE A 282 -16.50 -11.79 -16.28
CA PHE A 282 -15.11 -12.16 -16.49
C PHE A 282 -14.96 -13.16 -17.65
N ALA A 283 -15.88 -14.13 -17.77
CA ALA A 283 -15.96 -15.04 -18.90
C ALA A 283 -16.15 -14.28 -20.22
N ALA A 284 -17.08 -13.32 -20.25
CA ALA A 284 -17.31 -12.45 -21.41
C ALA A 284 -16.09 -11.60 -21.77
N LEU A 285 -15.33 -11.09 -20.78
CA LEU A 285 -14.08 -10.38 -21.00
C LEU A 285 -13.02 -11.30 -21.61
N CYS A 286 -12.84 -12.51 -21.09
CA CYS A 286 -11.87 -13.47 -21.59
C CYS A 286 -12.18 -13.98 -23.00
N GLN A 287 -13.46 -13.97 -23.39
CA GLN A 287 -13.86 -14.21 -24.77
C GLN A 287 -13.42 -13.07 -25.70
N TYR A 288 -13.58 -11.82 -25.27
CA TYR A 288 -13.29 -10.64 -26.08
C TYR A 288 -11.79 -10.31 -26.17
N ALA A 289 -11.06 -10.47 -25.07
CA ALA A 289 -9.66 -10.05 -24.94
C ALA A 289 -8.77 -11.23 -24.51
N VAL A 290 -8.28 -12.00 -25.48
CA VAL A 290 -7.44 -13.20 -25.23
C VAL A 290 -6.02 -12.84 -24.77
N HIS A 291 -5.51 -11.68 -25.19
CA HIS A 291 -4.17 -11.16 -24.91
C HIS A 291 -4.24 -9.90 -24.03
N LEU A 292 -4.77 -10.07 -22.81
CA LEU A 292 -4.99 -8.97 -21.87
C LEU A 292 -3.70 -8.22 -21.57
N PHE A 293 -2.58 -8.93 -21.38
CA PHE A 293 -1.32 -8.28 -21.05
C PHE A 293 -0.83 -7.41 -22.20
N SER A 294 -0.71 -7.98 -23.40
CA SER A 294 -0.26 -7.25 -24.58
C SER A 294 -1.12 -6.02 -24.84
N ALA A 295 -2.45 -6.18 -24.75
CA ALA A 295 -3.38 -5.07 -24.90
C ALA A 295 -3.14 -3.96 -23.85
N ILE A 296 -2.86 -4.30 -22.58
CA ILE A 296 -2.59 -3.29 -21.53
C ILE A 296 -1.32 -2.51 -21.85
N ILE A 297 -0.29 -3.20 -22.35
CA ILE A 297 0.99 -2.59 -22.69
C ILE A 297 0.84 -1.63 -23.87
N ASP A 298 0.12 -2.03 -24.91
CA ASP A 298 -0.01 -1.27 -26.16
C ASP A 298 -0.95 -0.06 -26.04
N ASN A 299 -2.00 -0.16 -25.21
CA ASN A 299 -3.02 0.88 -25.10
C ASN A 299 -2.70 1.90 -24.01
N LYS A 300 -2.43 3.15 -24.41
CA LYS A 300 -2.08 4.25 -23.50
C LYS A 300 -3.28 5.05 -23.00
N GLU A 301 -4.39 5.03 -23.74
CA GLU A 301 -5.55 5.85 -23.44
C GLU A 301 -6.49 5.17 -22.42
N VAL A 302 -6.80 5.89 -21.34
CA VAL A 302 -7.72 5.41 -20.30
C VAL A 302 -9.11 5.10 -20.86
N ALA A 303 -9.57 5.87 -21.86
CA ALA A 303 -10.85 5.64 -22.51
C ALA A 303 -10.91 4.27 -23.21
N VAL A 304 -9.83 3.87 -23.88
CA VAL A 304 -9.72 2.56 -24.54
C VAL A 304 -9.73 1.43 -23.50
N LEU A 305 -8.98 1.59 -22.40
CA LEU A 305 -8.97 0.61 -21.31
C LEU A 305 -10.35 0.48 -20.64
N LYS A 306 -11.11 1.57 -20.50
CA LYS A 306 -12.49 1.55 -20.00
C LYS A 306 -13.43 0.82 -20.95
N ALA A 307 -13.29 1.04 -22.25
CA ALA A 307 -14.16 0.46 -23.26
C ALA A 307 -14.14 -1.08 -23.28
N TRP A 308 -13.06 -1.73 -22.84
CA TRP A 308 -13.00 -3.19 -22.74
C TRP A 308 -13.98 -3.80 -21.74
N PHE A 309 -14.38 -3.01 -20.74
CA PHE A 309 -15.35 -3.44 -19.73
C PHE A 309 -16.75 -2.93 -20.04
N ASP A 310 -16.91 -2.11 -21.08
CA ASP A 310 -18.20 -1.61 -21.53
C ASP A 310 -18.83 -2.61 -22.50
N LYS A 311 -20.13 -2.88 -22.32
CA LYS A 311 -20.93 -3.76 -23.20
C LYS A 311 -20.32 -5.15 -23.43
N LEU A 312 -19.88 -5.79 -22.37
CA LEU A 312 -19.44 -7.19 -22.40
C LEU A 312 -20.56 -8.10 -22.92
N PRO A 313 -20.26 -9.12 -23.76
CA PRO A 313 -21.24 -10.04 -24.33
C PRO A 313 -21.75 -11.07 -23.30
N VAL A 314 -22.29 -10.59 -22.18
CA VAL A 314 -22.82 -11.41 -21.09
C VAL A 314 -24.17 -11.98 -21.48
N HIS A 315 -24.36 -13.30 -21.31
CA HIS A 315 -25.61 -13.97 -21.66
C HIS A 315 -26.87 -13.29 -21.05
N PRO A 316 -27.98 -13.16 -21.80
CA PRO A 316 -29.20 -12.48 -21.33
C PRO A 316 -29.85 -13.08 -20.08
N TYR A 317 -29.56 -14.34 -19.76
CA TYR A 317 -30.00 -14.99 -18.52
C TYR A 317 -29.73 -14.12 -17.28
N TRP A 318 -28.54 -13.50 -17.24
CA TRP A 318 -28.09 -12.65 -16.14
C TRP A 318 -28.76 -11.27 -16.09
N GLN A 319 -29.65 -10.93 -17.01
CA GLN A 319 -30.48 -9.72 -16.91
C GLN A 319 -31.69 -9.92 -15.99
N ARG A 320 -32.03 -11.17 -15.68
CA ARG A 320 -33.17 -11.56 -14.84
C ARG A 320 -32.79 -12.51 -13.70
N HIS A 321 -31.50 -12.75 -13.49
CA HIS A 321 -31.00 -13.66 -12.47
C HIS A 321 -29.73 -13.10 -11.84
N TYR A 322 -29.63 -13.16 -10.51
CA TYR A 322 -28.35 -12.98 -9.82
C TYR A 322 -27.74 -14.32 -9.42
N ARG A 323 -28.52 -15.41 -9.45
CA ARG A 323 -28.10 -16.79 -9.15
C ARG A 323 -28.90 -17.71 -10.07
N PHE A 324 -28.34 -18.89 -10.35
CA PHE A 324 -29.05 -19.91 -11.11
C PHE A 324 -30.39 -20.28 -10.45
N ASP A 325 -31.41 -20.53 -11.27
CA ASP A 325 -32.80 -20.86 -10.91
C ASP A 325 -33.47 -19.87 -9.94
N THR A 326 -32.93 -18.66 -9.77
CA THR A 326 -33.48 -17.64 -8.85
C THR A 326 -33.87 -16.39 -9.64
N PRO A 327 -35.14 -16.29 -10.10
CA PRO A 327 -35.61 -15.13 -10.82
C PRO A 327 -35.48 -13.84 -10.00
N ALA A 328 -35.15 -12.76 -10.69
CA ALA A 328 -35.04 -11.42 -10.15
C ALA A 328 -35.68 -10.41 -11.12
N PRO A 329 -36.09 -9.22 -10.63
CA PRO A 329 -36.48 -8.12 -11.50
C PRO A 329 -35.40 -7.82 -12.56
N ALA A 330 -35.83 -7.34 -13.72
CA ALA A 330 -34.92 -6.99 -14.80
C ALA A 330 -33.88 -5.97 -14.33
N HIS A 331 -32.62 -6.22 -14.66
CA HIS A 331 -31.50 -5.37 -14.27
C HIS A 331 -30.37 -5.44 -15.31
N SER A 332 -29.41 -4.52 -15.20
CA SER A 332 -28.23 -4.54 -16.04
C SER A 332 -27.30 -5.69 -15.65
N ASN A 333 -26.87 -6.49 -16.63
CA ASN A 333 -25.84 -7.51 -16.48
C ASN A 333 -24.42 -6.97 -16.73
N GLN A 334 -24.27 -5.65 -16.90
CA GLN A 334 -22.99 -4.98 -17.20
C GLN A 334 -22.28 -4.46 -15.95
N LEU A 335 -20.99 -4.16 -16.09
CA LEU A 335 -20.21 -3.45 -15.08
C LEU A 335 -20.67 -2.00 -15.00
N GLY A 336 -20.92 -1.49 -13.78
CA GLY A 336 -21.13 -0.06 -13.56
C GLY A 336 -19.81 0.70 -13.60
N ALA A 337 -19.85 2.00 -13.87
CA ALA A 337 -18.65 2.85 -13.99
C ALA A 337 -17.68 2.73 -12.79
N GLN A 338 -18.21 2.71 -11.56
CA GLN A 338 -17.39 2.53 -10.36
C GLN A 338 -16.69 1.15 -10.30
N ALA A 339 -17.36 0.10 -10.79
CA ALA A 339 -16.77 -1.24 -10.84
C ALA A 339 -15.62 -1.30 -11.86
N ILE A 340 -15.79 -0.64 -13.01
CA ILE A 340 -14.74 -0.50 -14.03
C ILE A 340 -13.54 0.26 -13.45
N ASP A 341 -13.77 1.40 -12.81
CA ASP A 341 -12.68 2.18 -12.18
C ASP A 341 -11.92 1.32 -11.14
N VAL A 342 -12.62 0.52 -10.33
CA VAL A 342 -11.99 -0.41 -9.37
C VAL A 342 -11.15 -1.49 -10.06
N LEU A 343 -11.58 -2.00 -11.22
CA LEU A 343 -10.79 -2.96 -12.01
C LEU A 343 -9.54 -2.31 -12.59
N LEU A 344 -9.63 -1.08 -13.11
CA LEU A 344 -8.46 -0.33 -13.59
C LEU A 344 -7.45 -0.05 -12.48
N ILE A 345 -7.93 0.35 -11.30
CA ILE A 345 -7.10 0.62 -10.11
C ILE A 345 -6.38 -0.63 -9.62
N ASN A 346 -7.07 -1.78 -9.56
CA ASN A 346 -6.52 -2.98 -8.93
C ASN A 346 -5.82 -3.93 -9.90
N ALA A 347 -6.33 -4.07 -11.13
CA ALA A 347 -5.76 -4.95 -12.14
C ALA A 347 -4.70 -4.21 -12.97
N ILE A 348 -5.13 -3.24 -13.77
CA ILE A 348 -4.30 -2.65 -14.83
C ILE A 348 -3.13 -1.86 -14.26
N THR A 349 -3.40 -1.03 -13.25
CA THR A 349 -2.35 -0.23 -12.58
C THR A 349 -1.25 -1.13 -12.00
N GLY A 350 -1.63 -2.26 -11.39
CA GLY A 350 -0.68 -3.21 -10.81
C GLY A 350 0.20 -3.87 -11.87
N ILE A 351 -0.38 -4.30 -12.99
CA ILE A 351 0.36 -4.91 -14.11
C ILE A 351 1.31 -3.91 -14.76
N LEU A 352 0.85 -2.68 -15.06
CA LEU A 352 1.69 -1.64 -15.65
C LEU A 352 2.90 -1.32 -14.77
N PHE A 353 2.67 -1.10 -13.47
CA PHE A 353 3.74 -0.73 -12.56
C PHE A 353 4.72 -1.89 -12.34
N ALA A 354 4.23 -3.12 -12.17
CA ALA A 354 5.08 -4.31 -12.03
C ALA A 354 5.91 -4.57 -13.28
N TYR A 355 5.31 -4.51 -14.47
CA TYR A 355 6.04 -4.68 -15.72
C TYR A 355 7.10 -3.60 -15.91
N GLY A 356 6.78 -2.33 -15.61
CA GLY A 356 7.73 -1.22 -15.63
C GLY A 356 8.95 -1.43 -14.75
N LYS A 357 8.75 -1.90 -13.50
CA LYS A 357 9.85 -2.30 -12.61
C LYS A 357 10.65 -3.48 -13.19
N TYR A 358 9.96 -4.49 -13.72
CA TYR A 358 10.60 -5.72 -14.23
C TYR A 358 11.58 -5.45 -15.38
N ILE A 359 11.20 -4.60 -16.33
CA ILE A 359 12.05 -4.28 -17.50
C ILE A 359 12.86 -2.99 -17.33
N GLY A 360 12.80 -2.34 -16.17
CA GLY A 360 13.51 -1.08 -15.90
C GLY A 360 13.05 0.11 -16.76
N LYS A 361 11.77 0.18 -17.15
CA LYS A 361 11.22 1.28 -17.98
C LYS A 361 10.23 2.14 -17.20
N GLU A 362 10.69 3.34 -16.83
CA GLU A 362 9.89 4.31 -16.06
C GLU A 362 8.60 4.75 -16.75
N ALA A 363 8.54 4.74 -18.08
CA ALA A 363 7.34 5.09 -18.84
C ALA A 363 6.09 4.31 -18.38
N TYR A 364 6.23 3.04 -17.98
CA TYR A 364 5.10 2.26 -17.47
C TYR A 364 4.73 2.59 -16.02
N LEU A 365 5.71 2.98 -15.21
CA LEU A 365 5.49 3.48 -13.84
C LEU A 365 4.67 4.79 -13.89
N TYR A 366 5.08 5.72 -14.75
CA TYR A 366 4.37 6.98 -14.96
C TYR A 366 2.96 6.75 -15.53
N ARG A 367 2.78 5.81 -16.47
CA ARG A 367 1.45 5.43 -16.97
C ARG A 367 0.54 4.87 -15.88
N ALA A 368 1.07 4.03 -14.98
CA ALA A 368 0.29 3.51 -13.87
C ALA A 368 -0.17 4.62 -12.91
N ILE A 369 0.71 5.57 -12.59
CA ILE A 369 0.37 6.73 -11.76
C ILE A 369 -0.65 7.62 -12.48
N ALA A 370 -0.41 7.98 -13.74
CA ALA A 370 -1.32 8.79 -14.54
C ALA A 370 -2.70 8.13 -14.67
N LEU A 371 -2.78 6.81 -14.80
CA LEU A 371 -4.05 6.09 -14.78
C LEU A 371 -4.81 6.33 -13.48
N LEU A 372 -4.16 6.28 -12.31
CA LEU A 372 -4.81 6.57 -11.03
C LEU A 372 -5.25 8.04 -10.91
N GLU A 373 -4.50 8.97 -11.48
CA GLU A 373 -4.83 10.40 -11.48
C GLU A 373 -6.04 10.72 -12.37
N HIS A 374 -6.23 9.97 -13.47
CA HIS A 374 -7.38 10.14 -14.37
C HIS A 374 -8.69 9.51 -13.85
N LEU A 375 -8.63 8.66 -12.84
CA LEU A 375 -9.79 7.95 -12.29
C LEU A 375 -10.38 8.70 -11.09
N LYS A 376 -11.70 8.56 -10.90
CA LYS A 376 -12.38 9.16 -9.74
C LYS A 376 -11.91 8.52 -8.45
N ALA A 377 -11.82 9.33 -7.39
CA ALA A 377 -11.57 8.82 -6.05
C ALA A 377 -12.59 7.74 -5.66
N GLU A 378 -12.11 6.67 -5.02
CA GLU A 378 -12.99 5.62 -4.53
C GLU A 378 -13.87 6.10 -3.38
N ASP A 379 -15.16 5.73 -3.41
CA ASP A 379 -16.08 6.02 -2.32
C ASP A 379 -16.24 4.82 -1.37
N ASN A 380 -15.49 4.84 -0.28
CA ASN A 380 -15.61 3.84 0.79
C ASN A 380 -15.59 4.50 2.18
N ALA A 381 -15.90 3.71 3.22
CA ALA A 381 -16.04 4.23 4.58
C ALA A 381 -14.76 4.93 5.10
N VAL A 382 -13.57 4.51 4.66
CA VAL A 382 -12.31 5.15 5.05
C VAL A 382 -12.19 6.53 4.39
N ILE A 383 -12.45 6.61 3.08
CA ILE A 383 -12.37 7.89 2.34
C ILE A 383 -13.41 8.88 2.84
N ARG A 384 -14.65 8.45 3.06
CA ARG A 384 -15.70 9.32 3.64
C ARG A 384 -15.31 9.85 5.01
N ARG A 385 -14.62 9.05 5.83
CA ARG A 385 -14.19 9.48 7.15
C ARG A 385 -12.98 10.42 7.11
N PHE A 386 -12.06 10.28 6.14
CA PHE A 386 -11.04 11.32 5.89
C PHE A 386 -11.66 12.62 5.39
N SER A 387 -12.64 12.54 4.48
CA SER A 387 -13.38 13.70 3.98
C SER A 387 -14.06 14.46 5.12
N ALA A 388 -14.66 13.75 6.09
CA ALA A 388 -15.23 14.35 7.30
C ALA A 388 -14.20 15.03 8.22
N LEU A 389 -12.90 14.75 8.05
CA LEU A 389 -11.80 15.40 8.76
C LEU A 389 -11.17 16.55 7.95
N GLY A 390 -11.77 16.93 6.81
CA GLY A 390 -11.26 17.98 5.93
C GLY A 390 -10.16 17.52 4.95
N VAL A 391 -9.95 16.20 4.82
CA VAL A 391 -9.01 15.63 3.85
C VAL A 391 -9.79 14.99 2.71
N HIS A 392 -9.93 15.72 1.61
CA HIS A 392 -10.69 15.31 0.44
C HIS A 392 -9.77 14.60 -0.58
N ALA A 393 -10.27 13.52 -1.18
CA ALA A 393 -9.63 12.84 -2.29
C ALA A 393 -10.33 13.26 -3.58
N GLU A 394 -9.57 13.78 -4.54
CA GLU A 394 -10.10 14.24 -5.83
C GLU A 394 -10.07 13.11 -6.86
N GLN A 395 -9.01 12.32 -6.82
CA GLN A 395 -8.70 11.26 -7.78
C GLN A 395 -8.37 9.93 -7.09
N ALA A 396 -8.33 8.83 -7.86
CA ALA A 396 -8.05 7.50 -7.33
C ALA A 396 -6.64 7.40 -6.72
N ALA A 397 -5.69 8.19 -7.22
CA ALA A 397 -4.37 8.32 -6.62
C ALA A 397 -4.48 8.73 -5.13
N ASP A 398 -5.27 9.77 -4.82
CA ASP A 398 -5.46 10.24 -3.44
C ASP A 398 -6.17 9.20 -2.57
N SER A 399 -7.23 8.56 -3.08
CA SER A 399 -7.94 7.54 -2.31
C SER A 399 -7.04 6.34 -2.00
N GLN A 400 -6.22 5.91 -2.97
CA GLN A 400 -5.23 4.85 -2.77
C GLN A 400 -4.16 5.26 -1.75
N ALA A 401 -3.67 6.50 -1.80
CA ALA A 401 -2.72 7.05 -0.80
C ALA A 401 -3.30 7.10 0.61
N LEU A 402 -4.54 7.58 0.77
CA LEU A 402 -5.22 7.66 2.06
C LEU A 402 -5.46 6.27 2.66
N LEU A 403 -5.84 5.29 1.82
CA LEU A 403 -5.95 3.89 2.26
C LEU A 403 -4.59 3.33 2.73
N GLN A 404 -3.49 3.70 2.07
CA GLN A 404 -2.13 3.39 2.52
C GLN A 404 -1.81 4.03 3.86
N MET A 405 -2.02 5.34 3.96
CA MET A 405 -1.76 6.13 5.16
C MET A 405 -2.49 5.52 6.34
N LYS A 406 -3.77 5.20 6.16
CA LYS A 406 -4.59 4.61 7.21
C LYS A 406 -4.03 3.29 7.71
N ALA A 407 -3.82 2.32 6.83
CA ALA A 407 -3.49 0.95 7.20
C ALA A 407 -2.03 0.76 7.66
N TYR A 408 -1.09 1.56 7.15
CA TYR A 408 0.34 1.36 7.39
C TYR A 408 0.99 2.43 8.26
N TYR A 409 0.33 3.57 8.45
CA TYR A 409 0.81 4.62 9.35
C TYR A 409 -0.16 4.87 10.51
N CYS A 410 -1.40 5.28 10.24
CA CYS A 410 -2.33 5.69 11.29
C CYS A 410 -2.71 4.55 12.24
N ASP A 411 -3.11 3.39 11.71
CA ASP A 411 -3.50 2.22 12.50
C ASP A 411 -2.35 1.63 13.32
N ARG A 412 -1.13 1.85 12.85
CA ARG A 412 0.11 1.40 13.50
C ARG A 412 0.78 2.49 14.34
N LYS A 413 0.15 3.66 14.47
CA LYS A 413 0.66 4.84 15.16
C LYS A 413 2.07 5.28 14.74
N LYS A 414 2.46 5.08 13.47
CA LYS A 414 3.79 5.48 12.95
C LYS A 414 3.88 6.97 12.60
N CYS A 415 3.48 7.86 13.53
CA CYS A 415 3.46 9.31 13.26
C CYS A 415 4.85 9.91 13.05
N LEU A 416 5.90 9.31 13.63
CA LEU A 416 7.29 9.75 13.44
C LEU A 416 7.84 9.43 12.05
N ASP A 417 7.25 8.44 11.37
CA ASP A 417 7.56 8.09 9.97
C ASP A 417 6.61 8.75 8.96
N CYS A 418 5.56 9.41 9.44
CA CYS A 418 4.49 9.95 8.60
C CYS A 418 4.75 11.41 8.24
N GLY A 419 4.68 11.79 6.97
CA GLY A 419 4.81 13.19 6.54
C GLY A 419 3.83 14.15 7.24
N VAL A 420 2.58 13.73 7.45
CA VAL A 420 1.59 14.48 8.23
C VAL A 420 2.00 14.61 9.70
N GLY A 421 2.47 13.52 10.32
CA GLY A 421 2.92 13.53 11.70
C GLY A 421 4.14 14.43 11.90
N LEU A 422 5.08 14.40 10.96
CA LEU A 422 6.24 15.27 10.93
C LEU A 422 5.84 16.75 10.99
N GLN A 423 4.91 17.17 10.13
CA GLN A 423 4.49 18.57 10.07
C GLN A 423 3.81 19.02 11.36
N LEU A 424 2.92 18.18 11.90
CA LEU A 424 2.21 18.49 13.14
C LEU A 424 3.15 18.58 14.36
N ILE A 425 4.15 17.70 14.43
CA ILE A 425 5.14 17.74 15.51
C ILE A 425 6.09 18.93 15.31
N LYS A 426 6.58 19.16 14.10
CA LYS A 426 7.55 20.22 13.77
C LYS A 426 7.02 21.64 13.97
N THR A 427 5.71 21.90 13.85
CA THR A 427 5.20 23.28 13.74
C THR A 427 5.56 24.14 14.97
N MET A 428 6.67 24.87 14.96
CA MET A 428 7.21 25.55 16.15
C MET A 428 6.38 26.75 16.63
N ARG A 429 5.28 27.10 15.95
CA ARG A 429 4.49 28.31 16.21
C ARG A 429 2.99 28.04 16.27
N ASP A 430 2.38 28.39 17.39
CA ASP A 430 1.02 28.89 17.38
C ASP A 430 1.08 30.34 16.84
N GLY A 431 0.78 30.53 15.55
CA GLY A 431 0.24 31.81 15.07
C GLY A 431 1.14 32.99 14.69
N LYS A 432 2.43 32.84 14.34
CA LYS A 432 3.13 33.89 13.55
C LYS A 432 4.10 33.28 12.54
N ALA A 433 3.97 33.65 11.27
CA ALA A 433 4.90 33.27 10.20
C ALA A 433 6.31 33.78 10.50
N ASP A 434 7.35 32.96 10.34
CA ASP A 434 8.70 33.47 10.04
C ASP A 434 9.06 32.94 8.67
N SER A 435 9.19 33.85 7.73
CA SER A 435 9.60 33.64 6.35
C SER A 435 11.13 33.61 6.25
N SER A 436 11.77 32.72 7.00
CA SER A 436 13.24 32.62 6.97
C SER A 436 13.72 31.17 7.13
N LEU A 437 13.24 30.29 6.27
CA LEU A 437 13.86 29.00 5.95
C LEU A 437 13.42 28.61 4.53
N PHE A 438 13.97 29.32 3.55
CA PHE A 438 14.18 28.83 2.19
C PHE A 438 15.65 28.93 1.89
#